data_AF-A0A0N7KN69-F1
#
_entry.id   AF-A0A0N7KN69-F1
#
_cell.length_a   1.000
_cell.length_b   1.000
_cell.length_c   1.000
_cell.angle_alpha   90.00
_cell.angle_beta   90.00
_cell.angle_gamma   90.00
#
_symmetry.space_group_name_H-M   'P 1'
#
loop_
_entity.id
_entity.type
_entity.pdbx_description
1 polymer ?
#
loop_
_entity_poly.entity_id
_entity_poly.type
_entity_poly.pdbx_seq_one_letter_code
_entity_poly.pdbx_strand_id
1 'polypeptide(L)'
;MAAKGQPVNVQKEQVNMQKEQMFGLAEKEMEYRVDLFNRLTQTCFSKCIEKRHKEAELNMGENSCIDRCASKYWQVTNLVGQLLGNQPQM
;
A
#
# COMPACT_ATOMS: atom_id res chain seq x y z
N MET A 1 -15.21 -54.68 -18.11
CA MET A 1 -15.37 -54.17 -16.73
C MET A 1 -15.10 -52.68 -16.77
N ALA A 2 -16.07 -51.85 -16.37
CA ALA A 2 -15.97 -50.39 -16.43
C ALA A 2 -15.42 -49.87 -15.10
N ALA A 3 -14.20 -49.34 -15.11
CA ALA A 3 -13.65 -48.55 -14.00
C ALA A 3 -13.51 -47.10 -14.48
N LYS A 4 -14.63 -46.39 -14.60
CA LYS A 4 -14.66 -44.93 -14.75
C LYS A 4 -14.50 -44.31 -13.35
N GLY A 5 -13.29 -44.33 -12.81
CA GLY A 5 -12.91 -43.51 -11.67
C GLY A 5 -12.09 -42.33 -12.17
N GLN A 6 -12.74 -41.24 -12.58
CA GLN A 6 -12.01 -40.02 -12.95
C GLN A 6 -11.61 -39.26 -11.67
N PRO A 7 -10.32 -38.88 -11.51
CA PRO A 7 -9.86 -38.08 -10.38
C PRO A 7 -10.11 -36.59 -10.66
N VAL A 8 -11.30 -36.08 -10.34
CA VAL A 8 -11.65 -34.65 -10.45
C VAL A 8 -11.89 -34.07 -9.06
N ASN A 9 -10.89 -34.08 -8.16
CA ASN A 9 -11.02 -33.30 -6.91
C ASN A 9 -9.73 -32.58 -6.46
N VAL A 10 -8.55 -33.19 -6.61
CA VAL A 10 -7.30 -32.61 -6.07
C VAL A 10 -6.90 -31.27 -6.71
N GLN A 11 -7.08 -31.11 -8.02
CA GLN A 11 -6.71 -29.87 -8.74
C GLN A 11 -7.63 -28.67 -8.43
N LYS A 12 -8.91 -28.89 -8.15
CA LYS A 12 -9.85 -27.80 -7.81
C LYS A 12 -9.57 -27.25 -6.41
N GLU A 13 -9.27 -28.12 -5.45
CA GLU A 13 -8.91 -27.70 -4.08
C GLU A 13 -7.61 -26.89 -4.06
N GLN A 14 -6.57 -27.32 -4.80
CA GLN A 14 -5.29 -26.59 -4.83
C GLN A 14 -5.43 -25.20 -5.49
N VAL A 15 -6.18 -25.10 -6.60
CA VAL A 15 -6.45 -23.82 -7.26
C VAL A 15 -7.28 -22.90 -6.37
N ASN A 16 -8.27 -23.42 -5.63
CA ASN A 16 -9.06 -22.60 -4.71
C ASN A 16 -8.19 -22.01 -3.60
N MET A 17 -7.33 -22.81 -2.97
CA MET A 17 -6.41 -22.33 -1.93
C MET A 17 -5.43 -21.28 -2.46
N GLN A 18 -4.83 -21.51 -3.65
CA GLN A 18 -3.93 -20.52 -4.26
C GLN A 18 -4.67 -19.22 -4.61
N LYS A 19 -5.90 -19.33 -5.11
CA LYS A 19 -6.76 -18.19 -5.40
C LYS A 19 -7.05 -17.39 -4.12
N GLU A 20 -7.48 -18.06 -3.05
CA GLU A 20 -7.74 -17.43 -1.75
C GLU A 20 -6.51 -16.72 -1.20
N GLN A 21 -5.33 -17.32 -1.28
CA GLN A 21 -4.07 -16.68 -0.90
C GLN A 21 -3.75 -15.43 -1.75
N MET A 22 -3.94 -15.52 -3.07
CA MET A 22 -3.73 -14.39 -3.98
C MET A 22 -4.70 -13.23 -3.70
N PHE A 23 -5.97 -13.52 -3.44
CA PHE A 23 -6.95 -12.50 -3.06
C PHE A 23 -6.63 -11.88 -1.70
N GLY A 24 -6.24 -12.69 -0.71
CA GLY A 24 -5.84 -12.18 0.60
C GLY A 24 -4.60 -11.27 0.54
N LEU A 25 -3.63 -11.58 -0.32
CA LEU A 25 -2.48 -10.70 -0.56
C LEU A 25 -2.90 -9.40 -1.25
N ALA A 26 -3.78 -9.48 -2.25
CA ALA A 26 -4.28 -8.30 -2.97
C ALA A 26 -5.09 -7.35 -2.07
N GLU A 27 -5.92 -7.90 -1.19
CA GLU A 27 -6.67 -7.13 -0.19
C GLU A 27 -5.72 -6.39 0.75
N LYS A 28 -4.72 -7.09 1.28
CA LYS A 28 -3.70 -6.48 2.16
C LYS A 28 -2.90 -5.39 1.45
N GLU A 29 -2.59 -5.57 0.17
CA GLU A 29 -1.92 -4.53 -0.64
C GLU A 29 -2.81 -3.29 -0.79
N MET A 30 -4.11 -3.49 -1.03
CA MET A 30 -5.08 -2.40 -1.15
C MET A 30 -5.22 -1.63 0.18
N GLU A 31 -5.37 -2.32 1.30
CA GLU A 31 -5.44 -1.70 2.64
C GLU A 31 -4.19 -0.88 2.93
N TYR A 32 -3.01 -1.43 2.66
CA TYR A 32 -1.74 -0.73 2.81
C TYR A 32 -1.68 0.54 1.95
N ARG A 33 -2.12 0.49 0.69
CA ARG A 33 -2.11 1.66 -0.20
C ARG A 33 -3.04 2.77 0.32
N VAL A 34 -4.20 2.42 0.87
CA VAL A 34 -5.14 3.38 1.47
C VAL A 34 -4.55 4.01 2.73
N ASP A 35 -4.02 3.21 3.66
CA ASP A 35 -3.39 3.72 4.88
C ASP A 35 -2.19 4.63 4.56
N LEU A 36 -1.35 4.22 3.61
CA LEU A 36 -0.20 5.00 3.15
C LEU A 36 -0.61 6.37 2.62
N PHE A 37 -1.63 6.43 1.76
CA PHE A 37 -2.11 7.69 1.18
C PHE A 37 -2.75 8.61 2.23
N ASN A 38 -3.51 8.04 3.16
CA ASN A 38 -4.10 8.80 4.26
C ASN A 38 -3.02 9.41 5.17
N ARG A 39 -2.00 8.64 5.53
CA ARG A 39 -0.85 9.12 6.33
C ARG A 39 -0.05 10.18 5.61
N LEU A 40 0.21 10.00 4.32
CA LEU A 40 0.90 10.97 3.47
C LEU A 40 0.15 12.30 3.48
N THR A 41 -1.15 12.26 3.19
CA THR A 41 -2.02 13.44 3.13
C THR A 41 -2.04 14.18 4.46
N GLN A 42 -2.27 13.47 5.59
CA GLN A 42 -2.29 14.08 6.91
C GLN A 42 -0.94 14.67 7.32
N THR A 43 0.16 13.97 7.01
CA THR A 43 1.52 14.42 7.33
C THR A 43 1.86 15.71 6.58
N CYS A 44 1.59 15.76 5.27
CA CYS A 44 1.90 16.93 4.48
C CYS A 44 0.95 18.10 4.78
N PHE A 45 -0.33 17.82 5.03
CA PHE A 45 -1.28 18.84 5.47
C PHE A 45 -0.81 19.48 6.79
N SER A 46 -0.46 18.68 7.80
CA SER A 46 0.01 19.20 9.09
C SER A 46 1.36 19.93 9.02
N LYS A 47 2.22 19.62 8.04
CA LYS A 47 3.54 20.24 7.89
C LYS A 47 3.50 21.52 7.07
N CYS A 48 2.64 21.57 6.06
CA CYS A 48 2.66 22.62 5.06
C CYS A 48 1.53 23.61 5.21
N ILE A 49 0.38 23.22 5.80
CA ILE A 49 -0.77 24.10 5.95
C ILE A 49 -0.81 24.67 7.37
N GLU A 50 -0.84 26.00 7.49
CA GLU A 50 -0.95 26.66 8.77
C GLU A 50 -2.31 26.38 9.44
N LYS A 51 -2.31 26.12 10.76
CA LYS A 51 -3.55 25.89 11.54
C LYS A 51 -4.52 27.07 11.48
N ARG A 52 -4.00 28.27 11.33
CA ARG A 52 -4.80 29.47 11.08
C ARG A 52 -5.03 29.54 9.58
N HIS A 53 -6.02 28.82 9.09
CA HIS A 53 -6.46 28.89 7.70
C HIS A 53 -6.94 30.33 7.43
N LYS A 54 -6.04 31.15 6.89
CA LYS A 54 -6.33 32.55 6.53
C LYS A 54 -7.08 32.64 5.21
N GLU A 55 -6.83 31.68 4.32
CA GLU A 55 -7.29 31.66 2.94
C GLU A 55 -7.83 30.26 2.60
N ALA A 56 -8.81 30.20 1.69
CA ALA A 56 -9.41 28.94 1.24
C ALA A 56 -8.58 28.24 0.16
N GLU A 57 -7.64 28.96 -0.45
CA GLU A 57 -6.76 28.48 -1.51
C GLU A 57 -5.34 28.28 -0.99
N LEU A 58 -4.64 27.33 -1.60
CA LEU A 58 -3.23 27.07 -1.29
C LEU A 58 -2.35 28.14 -1.93
N ASN A 59 -1.55 28.82 -1.10
CA ASN A 59 -0.57 29.77 -1.62
C ASN A 59 0.61 29.04 -2.32
N MET A 60 1.42 29.77 -3.09
CA MET A 60 2.57 29.19 -3.80
C MET A 60 3.58 28.51 -2.84
N GLY A 61 3.74 29.04 -1.62
CA GLY A 61 4.59 28.48 -0.59
C GLY A 61 4.10 27.13 -0.09
N GLU A 62 2.81 27.01 0.20
CA GLU A 62 2.13 25.78 0.63
C GLU A 62 2.19 24.70 -0.44
N ASN A 63 1.87 25.04 -1.69
CA ASN A 63 1.97 24.11 -2.82
C ASN A 63 3.40 23.57 -2.96
N SER A 64 4.41 24.45 -2.98
CA SER A 64 5.80 24.03 -3.08
C SER A 64 6.24 23.18 -1.88
N CYS A 65 5.68 23.42 -0.69
CA CYS A 65 5.94 22.61 0.50
C CYS A 65 5.34 21.22 0.36
N ILE A 66 4.08 21.11 -0.11
CA ILE A 66 3.39 19.84 -0.32
C ILE A 66 4.17 18.97 -1.31
N ASP A 67 4.60 19.53 -2.44
CA ASP A 67 5.39 18.80 -3.44
C ASP A 67 6.69 18.22 -2.84
N ARG A 68 7.44 19.06 -2.11
CA ARG A 68 8.66 18.62 -1.40
C ARG A 68 8.37 17.61 -0.30
N CYS A 69 7.26 17.76 0.41
CA CYS A 69 6.84 16.86 1.47
C CYS A 69 6.54 15.47 0.92
N ALA A 70 5.73 15.39 -0.14
CA ALA A 70 5.39 14.14 -0.79
C ALA A 70 6.64 13.44 -1.36
N SER A 71 7.51 14.18 -2.05
CA SER A 71 8.79 13.64 -2.56
C SER A 71 9.63 13.02 -1.45
N LYS A 72 9.84 13.73 -0.32
CA LYS A 72 10.59 13.21 0.82
C LYS A 72 9.90 12.01 1.48
N TYR A 73 8.58 12.04 1.59
CA TYR A 73 7.81 10.96 2.18
C TYR A 73 8.02 9.65 1.39
N TRP A 74 7.95 9.71 0.06
CA TRP A 74 8.23 8.57 -0.81
C TRP A 74 9.68 8.10 -0.73
N GLN A 75 10.65 9.01 -0.70
CA GLN A 75 12.06 8.67 -0.52
C GLN A 75 12.29 7.88 0.77
N VAL A 76 11.74 8.36 1.90
CA VAL A 76 11.84 7.66 3.19
C VAL A 76 11.08 6.33 3.16
N THR A 77 9.89 6.29 2.56
CA THR A 77 9.09 5.06 2.42
C THR A 77 9.87 3.99 1.65
N ASN A 78 10.52 4.35 0.55
CA ASN A 78 11.36 3.45 -0.24
C ASN A 78 12.60 3.00 0.54
N LEU A 79 13.26 3.92 1.23
CA LEU A 79 14.44 3.59 2.06
C LEU A 79 14.08 2.60 3.17
N VAL A 80 12.98 2.84 3.90
CA VAL A 80 12.49 1.92 4.94
C VAL A 80 12.11 0.58 4.33
N GLY A 81 11.43 0.58 3.17
CA GLY A 81 11.10 -0.65 2.45
C GLY A 81 12.33 -1.48 2.07
N GLN A 82 13.41 -0.84 1.63
CA GLN A 82 14.69 -1.52 1.35
C GLN A 82 15.34 -2.08 2.60
N LEU A 83 15.34 -1.35 3.71
CA LEU A 83 15.91 -1.81 4.97
C LEU A 83 15.16 -3.03 5.53
N LEU A 84 13.83 -3.03 5.46
CA LEU A 84 13.01 -4.16 5.88
C LEU A 84 13.15 -5.36 4.93
N GLY A 85 13.23 -5.11 3.61
CA GLY A 85 13.44 -6.17 2.62
C GLY A 85 14.83 -6.80 2.66
N ASN A 86 15.84 -6.04 3.10
CA ASN A 86 17.22 -6.50 3.24
C ASN A 86 17.52 -7.10 4.62
N GLN A 87 16.58 -7.10 5.57
CA GLN A 87 16.82 -7.83 6.82
C GLN A 87 16.90 -9.33 6.49
N PRO A 88 18.00 -10.03 6.86
CA PRO A 88 18.01 -11.48 6.80
C PRO A 88 16.83 -11.96 7.63
N GLN A 89 15.98 -12.82 7.04
CA GLN A 89 14.93 -13.50 7.78
C GLN A 89 15.63 -14.26 8.91
N MET A 90 15.47 -13.76 10.13
CA MET A 90 16.00 -14.37 11.34
C MET A 90 15.06 -15.46 11.84
#